data_AF-A0A2T0ZXL7-F1
#
_entry.id   AF-A0A2T0ZXL7-F1
#
_cell.length_a   1.000
_cell.length_b   1.000
_cell.length_c   1.000
_cell.angle_alpha   90.00
_cell.angle_beta   90.00
_cell.angle_gamma   90.00
#
_symmetry.space_group_name_H-M   'P 1'
#
loop_
_entity.id
_entity.type
_entity.pdbx_description
1 polymer ?
#
loop_
_entity_poly.entity_id
_entity_poly.type
_entity_poly.pdbx_seq_one_letter_code
_entity_poly.pdbx_strand_id
1 'polypeptide(L)'
;MPSAQLSQEFSIDQTVEAASLPYVGTPDPHGAMTYFMPGHPYNIGQAASQETIDLALKAASPVDPGERKALYAQVAQSMLDHQTQVMPICLLHLASAYGANVSNVEQPSYDAPTQRGVAIKD
;
A
#
# COMPACT_ATOMS: atom_id res chain seq x y z
N MET A 1 -7.36 16.66 4.36
CA MET A 1 -8.52 15.76 4.50
C MET A 1 -9.36 15.90 3.25
N PRO A 2 -9.71 14.82 2.55
CA PRO A 2 -10.62 14.88 1.40
C PRO A 2 -11.98 15.50 1.80
N SER A 3 -12.71 16.03 0.81
CA SER A 3 -14.04 16.57 1.05
C SER A 3 -15.02 15.46 1.44
N ALA A 4 -16.08 15.79 2.18
CA ALA A 4 -17.10 14.82 2.56
C ALA A 4 -17.72 14.12 1.33
N GLN A 5 -17.91 14.86 0.24
CA GLN A 5 -18.39 14.30 -1.03
C GLN A 5 -17.40 13.29 -1.61
N LEU A 6 -16.10 13.60 -1.63
CA LEU A 6 -15.08 12.67 -2.13
C LEU A 6 -15.02 11.41 -1.26
N SER A 7 -15.12 11.54 0.05
CA SER A 7 -15.19 10.38 0.96
C SER A 7 -16.44 9.53 0.75
N GLN A 8 -17.58 10.16 0.47
CA GLN A 8 -18.84 9.47 0.19
C GLN A 8 -18.72 8.68 -1.13
N GLU A 9 -18.35 9.32 -2.24
CA GLU A 9 -18.26 8.70 -3.56
C GLU A 9 -17.20 7.58 -3.62
N PHE A 10 -16.09 7.74 -2.91
CA PHE A 10 -14.94 6.84 -3.01
C PHE A 10 -14.93 5.71 -1.96
N SER A 11 -15.17 6.04 -0.68
CA SER A 11 -15.02 5.07 0.42
C SER A 11 -16.33 4.43 0.85
N ILE A 12 -17.48 5.04 0.53
CA ILE A 12 -18.80 4.56 0.96
C ILE A 12 -19.56 3.99 -0.24
N ASP A 13 -19.85 4.83 -1.23
CA ASP A 13 -20.65 4.45 -2.39
C ASP A 13 -19.82 3.68 -3.43
N GLN A 14 -18.49 3.88 -3.45
CA GLN A 14 -17.55 3.25 -4.37
C GLN A 14 -17.96 3.42 -5.85
N THR A 15 -18.53 4.57 -6.20
CA THR A 15 -19.12 4.86 -7.52
C THR A 15 -18.17 5.57 -8.48
N VAL A 16 -16.91 5.80 -8.09
CA VAL A 16 -15.91 6.41 -8.97
C VAL A 16 -15.57 5.47 -10.14
N GLU A 17 -15.45 6.03 -11.35
CA GLU A 17 -15.13 5.23 -12.55
C GLU A 17 -13.76 4.56 -12.46
N ALA A 18 -12.78 5.26 -11.86
CA ALA A 18 -11.45 4.75 -11.59
C ALA A 18 -10.84 5.48 -10.40
N ALA A 19 -9.91 4.81 -9.72
CA ALA A 19 -9.13 5.39 -8.64
C ALA A 19 -7.66 4.98 -8.75
N SER A 20 -6.76 5.93 -8.49
CA SER A 20 -5.35 5.62 -8.26
C SER A 20 -5.13 5.44 -6.76
N LEU A 21 -4.58 4.29 -6.40
CA LEU A 21 -4.34 3.89 -5.01
C LEU A 21 -2.84 3.68 -4.78
N PRO A 22 -2.09 4.76 -4.48
CA PRO A 22 -0.69 4.61 -4.11
C PRO A 22 -0.60 3.89 -2.75
N TYR A 23 0.12 2.78 -2.70
CA TYR A 23 0.53 2.16 -1.44
C TYR A 23 1.93 2.66 -1.06
N VAL A 24 1.99 3.43 0.03
CA VAL A 24 3.25 3.96 0.61
C VAL A 24 3.44 3.50 2.06
N GLY A 25 2.77 2.41 2.45
CA GLY A 25 2.82 1.86 3.79
C GLY A 25 4.09 1.05 4.09
N THR A 26 4.04 0.25 5.16
CA THR A 26 5.13 -0.63 5.58
C THR A 26 5.66 -1.46 4.40
N PRO A 27 6.99 -1.66 4.27
CA PRO A 27 7.60 -2.45 3.19
C PRO A 27 7.41 -3.96 3.42
N ASP A 28 6.16 -4.39 3.56
CA ASP A 28 5.72 -5.75 3.77
C ASP A 28 4.55 -6.05 2.82
N PRO A 29 4.61 -7.09 1.97
CA PRO A 29 3.53 -7.40 1.05
C PRO A 29 2.18 -7.65 1.74
N HIS A 30 2.17 -8.13 2.99
CA HIS A 30 0.93 -8.28 3.74
C HIS A 30 0.23 -6.93 3.95
N GLY A 31 0.98 -5.86 4.19
CA GLY A 31 0.44 -4.51 4.35
C GLY A 31 -0.31 -4.05 3.11
N ALA A 32 0.27 -4.27 1.92
CA ALA A 32 -0.40 -3.97 0.65
C ALA A 32 -1.64 -4.84 0.43
N MET A 33 -1.60 -6.12 0.81
CA MET A 33 -2.74 -7.04 0.66
C MET A 33 -3.97 -6.64 1.48
N THR A 34 -3.81 -5.88 2.57
CA THR A 34 -4.95 -5.40 3.37
C THR A 34 -5.94 -4.57 2.54
N TYR A 35 -5.47 -3.90 1.48
CA TYR A 35 -6.30 -3.05 0.63
C TYR A 35 -7.28 -3.84 -0.23
N PHE A 36 -7.06 -5.15 -0.38
CA PHE A 36 -7.90 -6.05 -1.17
C PHE A 36 -8.77 -6.96 -0.31
N MET A 37 -8.81 -6.73 1.01
CA MET A 37 -9.68 -7.47 1.91
C MET A 37 -11.15 -7.06 1.75
N PRO A 38 -12.11 -7.96 2.03
CA PRO A 38 -13.53 -7.63 2.03
C PRO A 38 -13.84 -6.47 3.00
N GLY A 39 -14.60 -5.48 2.53
CA GLY A 39 -15.04 -4.34 3.35
C GLY A 39 -13.97 -3.28 3.63
N HIS A 40 -12.77 -3.40 3.06
CA HIS A 40 -11.75 -2.36 3.21
C HIS A 40 -12.17 -1.08 2.45
N PRO A 41 -12.10 0.12 3.05
CA PRO A 41 -12.65 1.34 2.46
C PRO A 41 -11.91 1.84 1.22
N TYR A 42 -10.72 1.31 0.95
CA TYR A 42 -9.92 1.60 -0.25
C TYR A 42 -10.05 0.52 -1.34
N ASN A 43 -10.94 -0.46 -1.15
CA ASN A 43 -11.15 -1.54 -2.10
C ASN A 43 -12.29 -1.23 -3.06
N ILE A 44 -12.03 -0.38 -4.06
CA ILE A 44 -13.06 0.30 -4.88
C ILE A 44 -13.44 -0.51 -6.13
N GLY A 45 -13.71 -1.79 -5.92
CA GLY A 45 -14.15 -2.67 -6.99
C GLY A 45 -14.64 -3.94 -6.35
N GLN A 46 -13.71 -4.88 -6.13
CA GLN A 46 -14.00 -6.15 -5.48
C GLN A 46 -12.82 -6.58 -4.63
N ALA A 47 -13.12 -7.31 -3.55
CA ALA A 47 -12.10 -8.06 -2.81
C ALA A 47 -11.30 -8.98 -3.74
N ALA A 48 -10.05 -9.23 -3.36
CA ALA A 48 -9.31 -10.34 -3.94
C ALA A 48 -10.09 -11.64 -3.72
N SER A 49 -9.82 -12.64 -4.56
CA SER A 49 -10.43 -13.96 -4.39
C SER A 49 -10.10 -14.54 -3.01
N GLN A 50 -10.98 -15.41 -2.49
CA GLN A 50 -10.72 -16.06 -1.20
C GLN A 50 -9.41 -16.87 -1.25
N GLU A 51 -9.08 -17.47 -2.39
CA GLU A 51 -7.82 -18.17 -2.60
C GLU A 51 -6.62 -17.24 -2.43
N THR A 52 -6.65 -16.05 -3.06
CA THR A 52 -5.59 -15.05 -2.92
C THR A 52 -5.48 -14.55 -1.47
N ILE A 53 -6.61 -14.37 -0.78
CA ILE A 53 -6.65 -13.95 0.63
C ILE A 53 -6.01 -15.02 1.52
N ASP A 54 -6.41 -16.29 1.38
CA ASP A 54 -5.89 -17.40 2.18
C ASP A 54 -4.39 -17.58 1.96
N LEU A 55 -3.95 -17.43 0.70
CA LEU A 55 -2.54 -17.49 0.34
C LEU A 55 -1.75 -16.32 0.94
N ALA A 56 -2.31 -15.10 0.96
CA ALA A 56 -1.70 -13.94 1.58
C ALA A 56 -1.57 -14.08 3.11
N LEU A 57 -2.60 -14.65 3.77
CA LEU A 57 -2.56 -14.98 5.20
C LEU A 57 -1.49 -16.04 5.50
N LYS A 58 -1.43 -17.09 4.66
CA LYS A 58 -0.39 -18.12 4.76
C LYS A 58 1.00 -17.53 4.55
N ALA A 59 1.19 -16.64 3.58
CA ALA A 59 2.46 -15.98 3.30
C ALA A 59 2.93 -15.05 4.44
N ALA A 60 1.98 -14.50 5.21
CA ALA A 60 2.27 -13.64 6.37
C ALA A 60 2.59 -14.43 7.65
N SER A 61 2.31 -15.73 7.71
CA SER A 61 2.47 -16.53 8.93
C SER A 61 3.92 -16.88 9.30
N PRO A 62 4.82 -17.25 8.37
CA PRO A 62 6.21 -17.57 8.73
C PRO A 62 6.96 -16.33 9.19
N VAL A 63 7.91 -16.52 10.12
CA VAL A 63 8.83 -15.46 10.56
C VAL A 63 10.06 -15.38 9.64
N ASP A 64 10.44 -16.50 9.01
CA ASP A 64 11.60 -16.56 8.12
C ASP A 64 11.33 -15.83 6.78
N PRO A 65 12.14 -14.83 6.41
CA PRO A 65 11.94 -14.09 5.16
C PRO A 65 12.07 -14.94 3.89
N GLY A 66 12.88 -15.99 3.90
CA GLY A 66 13.06 -16.90 2.76
C GLY A 66 11.80 -17.70 2.49
N GLU A 67 11.18 -18.24 3.53
CA GLU A 67 9.89 -18.93 3.46
C GLU A 67 8.77 -17.98 2.99
N ARG A 68 8.71 -16.77 3.57
CA ARG A 68 7.72 -15.74 3.18
C ARG A 68 7.85 -15.36 1.71
N LYS A 69 9.08 -15.17 1.21
CA LYS A 69 9.35 -14.76 -0.18
C LYS A 69 8.75 -15.75 -1.18
N ALA A 70 8.93 -17.05 -0.96
CA ALA A 70 8.41 -18.08 -1.86
C ALA A 70 6.86 -18.09 -1.88
N LEU A 71 6.23 -17.84 -0.73
CA LEU A 71 4.77 -17.76 -0.64
C LEU A 71 4.23 -16.48 -1.26
N TYR A 72 4.88 -15.32 -1.07
CA TYR A 72 4.45 -14.08 -1.71
C TYR A 72 4.60 -14.08 -3.23
N ALA A 73 5.55 -14.85 -3.79
CA ALA A 73 5.59 -15.06 -5.22
C ALA A 73 4.30 -15.74 -5.74
N GLN A 74 3.74 -16.68 -4.97
CA GLN A 74 2.46 -17.31 -5.30
C GLN A 74 1.30 -16.32 -5.13
N VAL A 75 1.33 -15.46 -4.10
CA VAL A 75 0.33 -14.38 -3.93
C VAL A 75 0.33 -13.45 -5.14
N ALA A 76 1.52 -13.02 -5.58
CA ALA A 76 1.66 -12.15 -6.75
C ALA A 76 1.10 -12.82 -8.02
N GLN A 77 1.38 -14.10 -8.23
CA GLN A 77 0.83 -14.85 -9.35
C GLN A 77 -0.71 -14.97 -9.26
N SER A 78 -1.24 -15.30 -8.08
CA SER A 78 -2.69 -15.38 -7.83
C SER A 78 -3.40 -14.03 -8.09
N MET A 79 -2.76 -12.92 -7.72
CA MET A 79 -3.25 -11.58 -8.06
C MET A 79 -3.29 -11.37 -9.58
N LEU A 80 -2.25 -11.77 -10.33
CA LEU A 80 -2.24 -11.63 -11.80
C LEU A 80 -3.33 -12.49 -12.46
N ASP A 81 -3.59 -13.68 -11.93
CA ASP A 81 -4.51 -14.64 -12.54
C ASP A 81 -5.99 -14.33 -12.22
N HIS A 82 -6.27 -13.72 -11.06
CA HIS A 82 -7.63 -13.54 -10.56
C HIS A 82 -8.06 -12.08 -10.38
N GLN A 83 -7.13 -11.14 -10.18
CA GLN A 83 -7.45 -9.75 -9.88
C GLN A 83 -7.54 -8.91 -11.17
N THR A 84 -8.72 -8.90 -11.79
CA THR A 84 -8.95 -8.21 -13.08
C THR A 84 -9.30 -6.72 -12.93
N GLN A 85 -9.69 -6.30 -11.73
CA GLN A 85 -10.12 -4.93 -11.40
C GLN A 85 -8.99 -4.01 -10.93
N VAL A 86 -7.75 -4.50 -10.87
CA VAL A 86 -6.57 -3.72 -10.48
C VAL A 86 -5.54 -3.76 -11.59
N MET A 87 -5.08 -2.59 -12.01
CA MET A 87 -3.99 -2.47 -12.97
C MET A 87 -2.75 -1.89 -12.27
N PRO A 88 -1.63 -2.62 -12.18
CA PRO A 88 -0.39 -2.05 -11.69
C PRO A 88 0.09 -0.98 -12.69
N ILE A 89 0.24 0.26 -12.22
CA ILE A 89 0.68 1.39 -13.05
C ILE A 89 2.20 1.54 -12.97
N CYS A 90 2.74 1.71 -11.76
CA CYS A 90 4.17 1.92 -11.52
C CYS A 90 4.56 1.60 -10.07
N LEU A 91 5.87 1.50 -9.83
CA LEU A 91 6.44 1.59 -8.48
C LEU A 91 6.63 3.06 -8.12
N LEU A 92 6.29 3.42 -6.88
CA LEU A 92 6.41 4.79 -6.38
C LEU A 92 7.86 5.08 -5.98
N HIS A 93 8.38 6.22 -6.42
CA HIS A 93 9.61 6.80 -5.92
C HIS A 93 9.27 7.97 -5.00
N LEU A 94 9.57 7.82 -3.71
CA LEU A 94 9.45 8.93 -2.76
C LEU A 94 10.67 9.84 -2.96
N ALA A 95 10.42 11.15 -3.09
CA ALA A 95 11.47 12.15 -3.18
C ALA A 95 11.05 13.37 -2.37
N SER A 96 11.96 13.85 -1.52
CA SER A 96 11.77 15.05 -0.72
C SER A 96 12.90 16.06 -0.99
N ALA A 97 12.55 17.34 -1.00
CA ALA A 97 13.50 18.44 -1.09
C ALA A 97 13.49 19.22 0.22
N TYR A 98 14.69 19.56 0.71
CA TYR A 98 14.87 20.31 1.95
C TYR A 98 15.67 21.58 1.68
N GLY A 99 15.43 22.63 2.47
CA GLY A 99 16.24 23.84 2.43
C GLY A 99 17.69 23.54 2.80
N ALA A 100 18.63 24.33 2.26
CA ALA A 100 20.06 24.16 2.53
C ALA A 100 20.43 24.31 4.02
N ASN A 101 19.54 24.90 4.82
CA ASN A 101 19.69 25.08 6.26
C ASN A 101 19.06 23.96 7.10
N VAL A 102 18.48 22.93 6.45
CA VAL A 102 17.90 21.77 7.12
C VAL A 102 18.87 20.60 7.06
N SER A 103 19.08 19.92 8.19
CA SER A 103 19.97 18.78 8.29
C SER A 103 19.37 17.65 9.13
N ASN A 104 20.01 16.48 9.05
CA ASN A 104 19.62 15.27 9.76
C ASN A 104 18.19 14.80 9.43
N VAL A 105 17.81 14.88 8.16
CA VAL A 105 16.53 14.36 7.68
C VAL A 105 16.70 12.94 7.19
N GLU A 106 15.80 12.06 7.62
CA GLU A 106 15.69 10.69 7.15
C GLU A 106 14.47 10.54 6.23
N GLN A 107 14.67 9.88 5.09
CA GLN A 107 13.58 9.53 4.19
C GLN A 107 13.46 8.00 4.10
N PRO A 108 12.58 7.38 4.90
CA PRO A 108 12.38 5.94 4.82
C PRO A 108 11.72 5.53 3.49
N SER A 109 11.72 4.23 3.19
CA SER A 109 11.07 3.66 2.00
C SER A 109 9.54 3.63 2.08
N TYR A 110 8.97 4.22 3.13
CA TYR A 110 7.53 4.32 3.41
C TYR A 110 7.21 5.76 3.82
N ASP A 111 5.95 6.17 3.69
CA ASP A 111 5.52 7.55 3.97
C ASP A 111 5.27 7.80 5.46
N ALA A 112 6.34 7.71 6.25
CA ALA A 112 6.35 8.19 7.63
C ALA A 112 7.71 8.78 8.01
N PRO A 113 8.10 9.90 7.39
CA PRO A 113 9.31 10.61 7.78
C PRO A 113 9.19 11.07 9.23
N THR A 114 10.27 10.90 9.98
CA THR A 114 10.36 11.37 11.37
C THR A 114 10.98 12.77 11.42
N GLN A 115 10.40 13.65 12.24
CA GLN A 115 11.00 14.96 12.54
C GLN A 115 12.02 14.87 13.69
N ARG A 116 12.15 13.69 14.33
CA ARG A 116 13.07 13.51 15.45
C ARG A 116 14.51 13.64 14.94
N GLY A 117 15.25 14.57 15.55
CA GLY A 117 16.64 14.82 15.21
C GLY A 117 16.84 15.79 14.05
N VAL A 118 15.78 16.18 13.33
CA VAL A 118 15.88 17.21 12.30
C VAL A 118 16.30 18.54 12.93
N ALA A 119 17.27 19.21 12.33
CA ALA A 119 17.77 20.50 12.78
C ALA A 119 17.65 21.55 11.67
N ILE A 120 17.30 22.77 12.06
CA ILE A 120 17.22 23.93 11.19
C ILE A 120 18.22 24.95 11.69
N LYS A 121 19.07 25.45 10.80
CA LYS A 121 19.98 26.56 11.06
C LYS A 121 19.30 27.86 10.63
N ASP A 122 19.32 28.87 11.49
CA ASP A 122 18.89 30.23 11.15
C ASP A 122 19.89 30.92 10.21
#